data_AF-A0A957EFH1-F1
#
_entry.id   AF-A0A957EFH1-F1
#
_cell.length_a   1.000
_cell.length_b   1.000
_cell.length_c   1.000
_cell.angle_alpha   90.00
_cell.angle_beta   90.00
_cell.angle_gamma   90.00
#
_symmetry.space_group_name_H-M   'P 1'
#
loop_
_entity.id
_entity.type
_entity.pdbx_description
1 polymer ?
#
loop_
_entity_poly.entity_id
_entity_poly.type
_entity_poly.pdbx_seq_one_letter_code
_entity_poly.pdbx_strand_id
1 'polypeptide(L)'
;MHTIMLRNNVRKTSDGKSSFSIEVLGDSPVKDDVKASINALEHHPAIAARRSIIDMLTIIEKHNFQIRYTERSENEDGAETWQFILQG
;
A
#
# COMPACT_ATOMS: atom_id res chain seq x y z
N MET A 1 9.00 18.81 3.80
CA MET A 1 9.45 17.82 2.80
C MET A 1 9.61 16.51 3.53
N HIS A 2 8.72 15.58 3.22
CA HIS A 2 8.48 14.37 3.97
C HIS A 2 8.66 13.18 3.03
N THR A 3 9.35 12.16 3.51
CA THR A 3 9.48 10.90 2.79
C THR A 3 8.63 9.88 3.51
N ILE A 4 7.73 9.23 2.78
CA ILE A 4 6.96 8.09 3.28
C ILE A 4 7.12 6.92 2.32
N MET A 5 6.90 5.71 2.81
CA MET A 5 6.85 4.54 1.96
C MET A 5 5.48 3.88 2.09
N LEU A 6 4.86 3.54 0.96
CA LEU A 6 3.67 2.70 0.91
C LEU A 6 4.07 1.33 0.41
N ARG A 7 3.61 0.27 1.08
CA ARG A 7 3.82 -1.12 0.66
C ARG A 7 2.50 -1.87 0.73
N ASN A 8 2.15 -2.64 -0.28
CA ASN A 8 1.11 -3.66 -0.10
C ASN A 8 1.73 -4.95 0.43
N ASN A 9 1.13 -5.52 1.46
CA ASN A 9 1.52 -6.81 1.98
C ASN A 9 0.48 -7.85 1.57
N VAL A 10 0.98 -9.03 1.19
CA VAL A 10 0.16 -10.18 0.88
C VAL A 10 0.36 -11.23 1.96
N ARG A 11 -0.71 -11.62 2.62
CA ARG A 11 -0.70 -12.69 3.62
C ARG A 11 -1.64 -13.79 3.17
N LYS A 12 -1.12 -15.01 3.00
CA LYS A 12 -1.96 -16.20 2.87
C LYS A 12 -2.61 -16.50 4.22
N THR A 13 -3.94 -16.51 4.26
CA THR A 13 -4.71 -16.96 5.43
C THR A 13 -4.84 -18.47 5.41
N SER A 14 -5.05 -19.08 6.58
CA SER A 14 -5.08 -20.54 6.76
C SER A 14 -6.17 -21.26 5.96
N ASP A 15 -7.15 -20.51 5.44
CA ASP A 15 -8.25 -20.98 4.58
C ASP A 15 -7.90 -20.95 3.07
N GLY A 16 -6.63 -20.67 2.71
CA GLY A 16 -6.16 -20.64 1.33
C GLY A 16 -6.48 -19.34 0.58
N LYS A 17 -7.08 -18.35 1.25
CA LYS A 17 -7.28 -17.01 0.67
C LYS A 17 -6.04 -16.15 0.86
N SER A 18 -5.86 -15.19 -0.05
CA SER A 18 -4.85 -14.14 0.11
C SER A 18 -5.52 -12.89 0.66
N SER A 19 -5.08 -12.45 1.84
CA SER A 19 -5.40 -11.16 2.40
C SER A 19 -4.39 -10.13 1.91
N PHE A 20 -4.87 -8.95 1.55
CA PHE A 20 -4.05 -7.83 1.15
C PHE A 20 -4.20 -6.70 2.18
N SER A 21 -3.09 -6.08 2.58
CA SER A 21 -3.10 -4.88 3.40
C SER A 21 -2.15 -3.83 2.83
N ILE A 22 -2.37 -2.56 3.14
CA ILE A 22 -1.47 -1.47 2.77
C ILE A 22 -0.81 -0.98 4.06
N GLU A 23 0.52 -0.92 4.07
CA GLU A 23 1.30 -0.39 5.17
C GLU A 23 2.00 0.91 4.78
N VAL A 24 2.04 1.85 5.73
CA VAL A 24 2.84 3.07 5.62
C VAL A 24 4.06 2.98 6.54
N LEU A 25 5.25 3.03 5.95
CA LEU A 25 6.54 2.98 6.64
C LEU A 25 7.21 4.37 6.64
N GLY A 26 8.13 4.56 7.58
CA GLY A 26 8.82 5.83 7.82
C GLY A 26 8.22 6.63 8.99
N ASP A 27 8.93 7.68 9.39
CA ASP A 27 8.52 8.62 10.43
C ASP A 27 8.30 10.00 9.80
N SER A 28 7.03 10.39 9.70
CA SER A 28 6.60 11.59 8.99
C SER A 28 5.28 12.11 9.58
N PRO A 29 5.10 13.42 9.73
CA PRO A 29 3.87 13.99 10.29
C PRO A 29 2.60 13.66 9.49
N VAL A 30 2.72 13.37 8.19
CA VAL A 30 1.58 12.99 7.33
C VAL A 30 1.16 11.53 7.49
N LYS A 31 1.89 10.74 8.28
CA LYS A 31 1.68 9.30 8.41
C LYS A 31 0.30 8.96 8.94
N ASP A 32 -0.21 9.70 9.91
CA ASP A 32 -1.51 9.42 10.52
C ASP A 32 -2.67 9.75 9.56
N ASP A 33 -2.54 10.81 8.75
CA ASP A 33 -3.51 11.15 7.70
C ASP A 33 -3.54 10.11 6.58
N VAL A 34 -2.36 9.55 6.24
CA VAL A 34 -2.23 8.45 5.29
C VAL A 34 -2.85 7.18 5.85
N LYS A 35 -2.62 6.83 7.12
CA LYS A 35 -3.29 5.70 7.78
C LYS A 35 -4.80 5.84 7.81
N ALA A 36 -5.32 7.04 8.10
CA ALA A 36 -6.75 7.30 8.05
C ALA A 36 -7.33 7.06 6.66
N SER A 37 -6.57 7.42 5.61
CA SER A 37 -6.97 7.15 4.22
C SER A 37 -6.93 5.66 3.87
N ILE A 38 -5.96 4.90 4.38
CA ILE A 38 -5.91 3.43 4.26
C ILE A 38 -7.12 2.78 4.93
N ASN A 39 -7.43 3.16 6.18
CA ASN A 39 -8.56 2.60 6.92
C ASN A 39 -9.91 2.86 6.22
N ALA A 40 -10.05 4.00 5.55
CA ALA A 40 -11.24 4.31 4.75
C ALA A 40 -11.40 3.38 3.54
N LEU A 41 -10.31 2.78 3.05
CA LEU A 41 -10.31 1.82 1.94
C LEU A 41 -10.57 0.39 2.41
N GLU A 42 -10.16 0.01 3.63
CA GLU A 42 -10.31 -1.34 4.20
C GLU A 42 -11.77 -1.82 4.38
N HIS A 43 -12.76 -0.93 4.25
CA HIS A 43 -14.17 -1.32 4.17
C HIS A 43 -14.55 -1.98 2.84
N HIS A 44 -13.68 -1.98 1.83
CA HIS A 44 -13.85 -2.74 0.60
C HIS A 44 -13.19 -4.12 0.72
N PRO A 45 -13.94 -5.24 0.59
CA PRO A 45 -13.35 -6.58 0.57
C PRO A 45 -12.47 -6.72 -0.68
N ALA A 46 -11.16 -6.51 -0.53
CA ALA A 46 -10.22 -6.53 -1.64
C ALA A 46 -9.96 -7.98 -2.09
N ILE A 47 -10.69 -8.41 -3.12
CA ILE A 47 -10.59 -9.75 -3.74
C ILE A 47 -9.37 -9.88 -4.70
N ALA A 48 -8.53 -8.85 -4.90
CA ALA A 48 -7.40 -8.97 -5.82
C ALA A 48 -6.21 -8.05 -5.50
N ALA A 49 -4.98 -8.56 -5.68
CA ALA A 49 -3.72 -7.82 -5.64
C ALA A 49 -3.72 -6.55 -6.53
N ARG A 50 -4.43 -6.61 -7.66
CA ARG A 50 -4.59 -5.45 -8.56
C ARG A 50 -5.34 -4.29 -7.91
N ARG A 51 -6.25 -4.58 -6.96
CA ARG A 51 -7.03 -3.54 -6.28
C ARG A 51 -6.17 -2.77 -5.26
N SER A 52 -5.30 -3.46 -4.52
CA SER A 52 -4.41 -2.79 -3.55
C SER A 52 -3.47 -1.77 -4.21
N ILE A 53 -3.05 -2.01 -5.45
CA ILE A 53 -2.24 -1.05 -6.21
C ILE A 53 -3.06 0.20 -6.57
N ILE A 54 -4.30 0.03 -7.03
CA ILE A 54 -5.21 1.14 -7.35
C ILE A 54 -5.48 1.97 -6.10
N ASP A 55 -5.68 1.31 -4.96
CA ASP A 55 -5.93 1.97 -3.68
C ASP A 55 -4.69 2.76 -3.22
N MET A 56 -3.47 2.21 -3.37
CA MET A 56 -2.22 2.94 -3.11
C MET A 56 -2.05 4.16 -4.04
N LEU A 57 -2.34 4.03 -5.34
CA LEU A 57 -2.28 5.15 -6.29
C LEU A 57 -3.30 6.25 -5.94
N THR A 58 -4.49 5.87 -5.47
CA THR A 58 -5.51 6.82 -5.00
C THR A 58 -5.03 7.61 -3.77
N ILE A 59 -4.34 6.95 -2.84
CA ILE A 59 -3.71 7.61 -1.68
C ILE A 59 -2.63 8.60 -2.16
N ILE A 60 -1.76 8.18 -3.09
CA ILE A 60 -0.70 9.03 -3.65
C ILE A 60 -1.28 10.30 -4.26
N GLU A 61 -2.33 10.18 -5.06
CA GLU A 61 -3.02 11.30 -5.69
C GLU A 61 -3.68 12.23 -4.66
N LYS A 62 -4.44 11.66 -3.71
CA LYS A 62 -5.16 12.43 -2.68
C LYS A 62 -4.23 13.31 -1.84
N HIS A 63 -3.04 12.82 -1.52
CA HIS A 63 -2.05 13.53 -0.71
C HIS A 63 -1.01 14.30 -1.55
N ASN A 64 -1.18 14.33 -2.88
CA ASN A 64 -0.30 15.01 -3.82
C ASN A 64 1.18 14.60 -3.68
N PHE A 65 1.43 13.31 -3.43
CA PHE A 65 2.79 12.79 -3.32
C PHE A 65 3.44 12.58 -4.68
N GLN A 66 4.73 12.88 -4.75
CA GLN A 66 5.57 12.52 -5.88
C GLN A 66 6.17 11.13 -5.67
N ILE A 67 6.00 10.23 -6.63
CA ILE A 67 6.66 8.93 -6.63
C ILE A 67 8.13 9.13 -6.97
N ARG A 68 9.03 8.78 -6.05
CA ARG A 68 10.48 8.82 -6.23
C ARG A 68 11.07 7.50 -6.65
N TYR A 69 10.48 6.41 -6.18
CA TYR A 69 10.93 5.07 -6.48
C TYR A 69 9.76 4.10 -6.40
N THR A 70 9.81 3.06 -7.23
CA THR A 70 8.83 1.97 -7.24
C THR A 70 9.59 0.66 -7.37
N GLU A 71 9.26 -0.28 -6.50
CA GLU A 71 9.80 -1.62 -6.49
C GLU A 71 8.66 -2.63 -6.54
N ARG A 72 8.80 -3.62 -7.41
CA ARG A 72 7.95 -4.80 -7.46
C ARG A 72 8.81 -6.01 -7.11
N SER A 73 8.30 -6.84 -6.20
CA SER A 73 8.81 -8.17 -5.93
C SER A 73 7.68 -9.19 -5.95
N GLU A 74 8.02 -10.44 -6.19
CA GLU A 74 7.09 -11.56 -6.21
C GLU A 74 7.73 -12.70 -5.43
N ASN A 75 6.98 -13.32 -4.51
CA ASN A 75 7.48 -14.45 -3.74
C ASN A 75 7.26 -15.77 -4.48
N GLU A 76 7.82 -16.87 -3.94
CA GLU A 76 7.70 -18.23 -4.52
C GLU A 76 6.24 -18.71 -4.67
N ASP A 77 5.32 -18.07 -3.96
CA ASP A 77 3.89 -18.32 -3.97
C ASP A 77 3.12 -17.54 -5.05
N GLY A 78 3.80 -16.72 -5.86
CA GLY A 78 3.20 -15.85 -6.87
C GLY A 78 2.50 -14.61 -6.29
N ALA A 79 2.76 -14.27 -5.04
CA ALA A 79 2.19 -13.09 -4.40
C ALA A 79 3.04 -11.85 -4.70
N GLU A 80 2.43 -10.89 -5.42
CA GLU A 80 3.07 -9.64 -5.78
C GLU A 80 3.06 -8.61 -4.64
N THR A 81 4.25 -8.13 -4.31
CA THR A 81 4.49 -7.00 -3.39
C THR A 81 4.99 -5.81 -4.20
N TRP A 82 4.42 -4.65 -3.93
CA TRP A 82 4.71 -3.35 -4.51
C TRP A 82 5.05 -2.39 -3.40
N GLN A 83 6.11 -1.62 -3.61
CA GLN A 83 6.57 -0.60 -2.69
C GLN A 83 6.80 0.70 -3.44
N PHE A 84 6.27 1.79 -2.90
CA PHE A 84 6.46 3.14 -3.39
C PHE A 84 7.20 3.97 -2.36
N ILE A 85 8.27 4.64 -2.77
CA ILE A 85 8.89 5.72 -1.98
C ILE A 85 8.34 7.03 -2.51
N LEU A 86 7.75 7.80 -1.62
CA LEU A 86 6.97 8.99 -1.92
C LEU A 86 7.58 10.22 -1.26
N GLN A 87 7.45 11.37 -1.91
CA GLN A 87 7.90 12.65 -1.39
C GLN A 87 6.80 13.72 -1.52
N GLY A 88 6.54 14.45 -0.44
CA GLY A 88 5.57 15.56 -0.37
C GLY A 88 5.93 16.63 0.64
#